data_AF-A0A4P5TUI9-F1
#
_entry.id   AF-A0A4P5TUI9-F1
#
_cell.length_a   1.000
_cell.length_b   1.000
_cell.length_c   1.000
_cell.angle_alpha   90.00
_cell.angle_beta   90.00
_cell.angle_gamma   90.00
#
_symmetry.space_group_name_H-M   'P 1'
#
loop_
_entity.id
_entity.type
_entity.pdbx_description
1 polymer ?
#
loop_
_entity_poly.entity_id
_entity_poly.type
_entity_poly.pdbx_seq_one_letter_code
_entity_poly.pdbx_strand_id
1 'polypeptide(L)'
;MEFYNKPGDYDAINYIPHSESHGTKELWKTFWLLLGITLFDFMIYFVMPTSGYRNFIFIFFGLVKAYFIVGAFMHLKHEKVSLALIILVPTIFICGLIIGLLYEGSALEVMKSI
;
A
#
# COMPACT_ATOMS: atom_id res chain seq x y z
N MET A 1 -48.37 -15.32 5.33
CA MET A 1 -47.65 -14.82 6.52
C MET A 1 -46.33 -14.30 6.01
N GLU A 2 -46.10 -12.98 6.06
CA GLU A 2 -44.85 -12.39 5.57
C GLU A 2 -43.73 -12.62 6.59
N PHE A 3 -42.67 -13.30 6.15
CA PHE A 3 -41.48 -13.66 6.93
C PHE A 3 -40.48 -12.49 7.01
N TYR A 4 -40.94 -11.28 7.37
CA TYR A 4 -40.03 -10.15 7.52
C TYR A 4 -39.46 -10.11 8.93
N ASN A 5 -38.35 -10.83 9.13
CA ASN A 5 -37.57 -10.81 10.37
C ASN A 5 -36.63 -9.60 10.37
N LYS A 6 -36.62 -8.86 11.49
CA LYS A 6 -35.74 -7.71 11.69
C LYS A 6 -34.30 -8.22 11.95
N PRO A 7 -33.27 -7.68 11.27
CA PRO A 7 -31.89 -8.13 11.47
C PRO A 7 -31.46 -7.92 12.92
N GLY A 8 -30.98 -8.99 13.57
CA GLY A 8 -30.58 -9.00 14.98
C GLY A 8 -31.54 -9.70 15.94
N ASP A 9 -32.72 -10.12 15.49
CA ASP A 9 -33.63 -10.96 16.27
C ASP A 9 -33.21 -12.45 16.17
N TYR A 10 -33.26 -13.19 17.27
CA TYR A 10 -32.85 -14.59 17.28
C TYR A 10 -33.99 -15.48 16.76
N ASP A 11 -33.88 -15.96 15.53
CA ASP A 11 -34.84 -16.91 14.98
C ASP A 11 -34.22 -18.31 14.93
N ALA A 12 -34.85 -19.29 15.59
CA ALA A 12 -34.31 -20.64 15.74
C ALA A 12 -34.20 -21.41 14.41
N ILE A 13 -34.88 -20.92 13.37
CA ILE A 13 -34.91 -21.50 12.03
C ILE A 13 -33.96 -20.77 11.07
N ASN A 14 -33.65 -19.48 11.31
CA ASN A 14 -32.86 -18.67 10.38
C ASN A 14 -32.03 -17.60 11.13
N TYR A 15 -30.82 -17.96 11.54
CA TYR A 15 -29.88 -17.03 12.17
C TYR A 15 -29.21 -16.15 11.12
N ILE A 16 -29.49 -14.84 11.14
CA ILE A 16 -28.83 -13.85 10.29
C ILE A 16 -27.84 -13.08 11.18
N PRO A 17 -26.52 -13.31 11.05
CA PRO A 17 -25.56 -12.55 11.84
C PRO A 17 -25.68 -11.06 11.51
N HIS A 18 -25.74 -10.23 12.55
CA HIS A 18 -25.64 -8.79 12.41
C HIS A 18 -24.21 -8.46 11.95
N SER A 19 -24.06 -8.03 10.70
CA SER A 19 -22.78 -7.59 10.17
C SER A 19 -22.44 -6.23 10.78
N GLU A 20 -21.76 -6.21 11.93
CA GLU A 20 -21.11 -5.01 12.41
C GLU A 20 -19.96 -4.66 11.46
N SER A 21 -20.22 -3.73 10.54
CA SER A 21 -19.19 -3.16 9.67
C SER A 21 -18.29 -2.23 10.49
N HIS A 22 -17.42 -2.84 11.29
CA HIS A 22 -16.39 -2.15 12.05
C HIS A 22 -15.18 -1.92 11.14
N GLY A 23 -15.06 -0.73 10.53
CA GLY A 23 -13.81 -0.34 9.85
C GLY A 23 -13.87 0.76 8.78
N THR A 24 -15.04 1.07 8.22
CA THR A 24 -15.13 1.98 7.06
C THR A 24 -14.67 3.41 7.36
N LYS A 25 -14.86 3.89 8.60
CA LYS A 25 -14.47 5.27 8.99
C LYS A 25 -12.96 5.49 8.97
N GLU A 26 -12.17 4.50 9.37
CA GLU A 26 -10.71 4.62 9.40
C GLU A 26 -10.10 4.57 7.99
N LEU A 27 -10.67 3.73 7.12
CA LEU A 27 -10.33 3.67 5.69
C LEU A 27 -10.57 5.03 5.02
N TRP A 28 -11.74 5.64 5.23
CA TRP A 28 -12.06 6.94 4.65
C TRP A 28 -11.13 8.05 5.14
N LYS A 29 -10.79 8.08 6.42
CA LYS A 29 -9.83 9.06 6.97
C LYS A 29 -8.45 8.91 6.32
N THR A 30 -8.00 7.67 6.17
CA THR A 30 -6.68 7.39 5.60
C THR A 30 -6.65 7.69 4.11
N PHE A 31 -7.72 7.34 3.38
CA PHE A 31 -7.90 7.69 1.97
C PHE A 31 -7.73 9.20 1.71
N TRP A 32 -8.41 10.06 2.49
CA TRP A 32 -8.28 11.51 2.34
C TRP A 32 -6.88 12.02 2.67
N LEU A 33 -6.20 11.42 3.66
CA LEU A 33 -4.81 11.76 3.99
C LEU A 33 -3.86 11.40 2.83
N LEU A 34 -3.96 10.19 2.27
CA LEU A 34 -3.12 9.80 1.13
C LEU A 34 -3.44 10.62 -0.13
N LEU A 35 -4.70 10.95 -0.35
CA LEU A 35 -5.12 11.80 -1.47
C LEU A 35 -4.49 13.19 -1.34
N GLY A 36 -4.52 13.79 -0.15
CA GLY A 36 -3.88 15.07 0.13
C GLY A 36 -2.37 15.05 -0.10
N ILE A 37 -1.67 14.03 0.42
CA ILE A 37 -0.23 13.86 0.21
C ILE A 37 0.09 13.70 -1.29
N THR A 38 -0.73 12.95 -2.02
CA THR A 38 -0.52 12.70 -3.45
C THR A 38 -0.70 13.96 -4.29
N LEU A 39 -1.75 14.74 -4.02
CA LEU A 39 -1.96 16.05 -4.65
C LEU A 39 -0.79 17.00 -4.38
N PHE A 40 -0.33 17.05 -3.12
CA PHE A 40 0.79 17.89 -2.73
C PHE A 40 2.09 17.51 -3.47
N ASP A 41 2.36 16.21 -3.58
CA ASP A 41 3.51 15.67 -4.30
C ASP A 41 3.48 16.03 -5.79
N PHE A 42 2.30 15.91 -6.43
CA PHE A 42 2.11 16.37 -7.81
C PHE A 42 2.31 17.88 -7.96
N MET A 43 1.78 18.69 -7.04
CA MET A 43 1.98 20.15 -7.11
C MET A 43 3.47 20.51 -7.04
N ILE A 44 4.23 19.92 -6.11
CA ILE A 44 5.67 20.15 -6.01
C ILE A 44 6.37 19.75 -7.30
N TYR A 45 5.98 18.61 -7.89
CA TYR A 45 6.57 18.13 -9.13
C TYR A 45 6.41 19.13 -10.29
N PHE A 46 5.24 19.76 -10.42
CA PHE A 46 4.97 20.74 -11.48
C PHE A 46 5.53 22.14 -11.19
N VAL A 47 5.60 22.57 -9.93
CA VAL A 47 6.09 23.91 -9.56
C VAL A 47 7.63 23.96 -9.53
N MET A 48 8.29 22.89 -9.10
CA MET A 48 9.74 22.90 -8.92
C MET A 48 10.47 22.48 -10.22
N PRO A 49 11.51 23.23 -10.64
CA PRO A 49 12.33 22.85 -11.79
C PRO A 49 13.07 21.54 -11.55
N THR A 50 13.48 20.89 -12.65
CA THR A 50 14.19 19.62 -12.63
C THR A 50 15.51 19.76 -11.89
N SER A 51 15.53 19.27 -10.64
CA SER A 51 16.66 19.32 -9.72
C SER A 51 16.70 18.05 -8.89
N GLY A 52 17.90 17.67 -8.42
CA GLY A 52 18.06 16.51 -7.53
C GLY A 52 17.23 16.62 -6.25
N TYR A 53 16.99 17.85 -5.78
CA TYR A 53 16.16 18.12 -4.61
C TYR A 53 14.68 17.74 -4.84
N ARG A 54 14.14 18.02 -6.04
CA ARG A 54 12.78 17.59 -6.42
C ARG A 54 12.66 16.06 -6.38
N ASN A 55 13.63 15.35 -6.95
CA ASN A 55 13.63 13.88 -6.94
C ASN A 55 13.68 13.32 -5.51
N PHE A 56 14.50 13.91 -4.64
CA PHE A 56 14.58 13.47 -3.25
C PHE A 56 13.24 13.61 -2.53
N ILE A 57 12.57 14.76 -2.67
CA ILE A 57 11.25 15.00 -2.07
C ILE A 57 10.22 13.99 -2.59
N PHE A 58 10.21 13.75 -3.90
CA PHE A 58 9.25 12.83 -4.53
C PHE A 58 9.44 11.39 -4.05
N ILE A 59 10.70 10.94 -3.93
CA ILE A 59 11.03 9.61 -3.38
C ILE A 59 10.61 9.53 -1.91
N PHE A 60 10.89 10.58 -1.12
CA PHE A 60 10.53 10.61 0.30
C PHE A 60 9.01 10.53 0.51
N PHE A 61 8.22 11.38 -0.17
CA PHE A 61 6.77 11.31 -0.11
C PHE A 61 6.22 10.00 -0.67
N GLY A 62 6.89 9.41 -1.68
CA GLY A 62 6.63 8.06 -2.17
C GLY A 62 6.74 6.99 -1.07
N LEU A 63 7.81 7.00 -0.29
CA LEU A 63 8.00 6.08 0.83
C LEU A 63 6.96 6.27 1.94
N VAL A 64 6.67 7.53 2.30
CA VAL A 64 5.62 7.85 3.28
C VAL A 64 4.28 7.30 2.81
N LYS A 65 3.91 7.53 1.54
CA LYS A 65 2.68 6.99 0.95
C LYS A 65 2.65 5.47 1.02
N ALA A 66 3.73 4.79 0.62
CA ALA A 66 3.82 3.33 0.67
C ALA A 66 3.57 2.79 2.08
N TYR A 67 4.15 3.40 3.12
CA TYR A 67 3.89 3.02 4.51
C TYR A 67 2.41 3.12 4.89
N PHE A 68 1.75 4.23 4.56
CA PHE A 68 0.32 4.40 4.86
C PHE A 68 -0.57 3.43 4.06
N ILE A 69 -0.22 3.12 2.80
CA ILE A 69 -0.98 2.14 1.99
C ILE A 69 -0.92 0.76 2.65
N VAL A 70 0.28 0.29 2.96
CA VAL A 70 0.52 -1.03 3.53
C VAL A 70 -0.07 -1.12 4.95
N GLY A 71 0.02 -0.06 5.75
CA GLY A 71 -0.52 -0.06 7.10
C GLY A 71 -2.05 -0.05 7.15
N ALA A 72 -2.70 0.80 6.36
CA ALA A 72 -4.14 1.06 6.48
C ALA A 72 -5.01 0.32 5.48
N PHE A 73 -4.60 0.19 4.21
CA PHE A 73 -5.41 -0.50 3.20
C PHE A 73 -5.20 -2.01 3.20
N MET A 74 -4.05 -2.49 3.65
CA MET A 74 -3.78 -3.92 3.77
C MET A 74 -4.07 -4.47 5.18
N HIS A 75 -4.59 -3.64 6.09
CA HIS A 75 -4.94 -4.02 7.48
C HIS A 75 -3.80 -4.69 8.28
N LEU A 76 -2.55 -4.55 7.81
CA LEU A 76 -1.40 -5.26 8.37
C LEU A 76 -0.98 -4.73 9.75
N LYS A 77 -1.46 -3.55 10.14
CA LYS A 77 -1.13 -2.93 11.43
C LYS A 77 -1.67 -3.72 12.63
N HIS A 78 -2.74 -4.49 12.47
CA HIS A 78 -3.38 -5.26 13.55
C HIS A 78 -3.46 -6.76 13.26
N GLU A 79 -2.88 -7.24 12.16
CA GLU A 79 -2.91 -8.66 11.76
C GLU A 79 -1.56 -9.37 11.87
N LYS A 80 -1.62 -10.70 11.69
CA LYS A 80 -0.49 -11.60 11.90
C LYS A 80 0.69 -11.24 10.99
N VAL A 81 1.88 -11.24 11.58
CA VAL A 81 3.19 -11.02 10.93
C VAL A 81 3.37 -11.85 9.64
N SER A 82 2.69 -13.00 9.53
CA SER A 82 2.66 -13.83 8.33
C SER A 82 2.17 -13.11 7.07
N LEU A 83 1.22 -12.18 7.17
CA LEU A 83 0.75 -11.43 5.99
C LEU A 83 1.75 -10.34 5.58
N ALA A 84 2.43 -9.71 6.53
CA ALA A 84 3.50 -8.76 6.21
C ALA A 84 4.67 -9.46 5.48
N LEU A 85 5.02 -10.69 5.90
CA LEU A 85 6.05 -11.49 5.22
C LEU A 85 5.66 -11.84 3.77
N ILE A 86 4.38 -12.08 3.48
CA ILE A 86 3.89 -12.34 2.11
C ILE A 86 4.17 -11.18 1.16
N ILE A 87 4.21 -9.94 1.66
CA ILE A 87 4.49 -8.75 0.84
C ILE A 87 5.99 -8.45 0.84
N LEU A 88 6.64 -8.59 2.00
CA LEU A 88 8.06 -8.27 2.17
C LEU A 88 8.97 -9.22 1.37
N VAL A 89 8.71 -10.52 1.42
CA VAL A 89 9.53 -11.54 0.74
C VAL A 89 9.62 -11.31 -0.78
N PRO A 90 8.51 -11.19 -1.54
CA PRO A 90 8.60 -10.93 -2.97
C PRO A 90 9.20 -9.56 -3.28
N THR A 91 8.99 -8.55 -2.43
CA THR A 91 9.60 -7.22 -2.61
C THR A 91 11.12 -7.29 -2.51
N ILE A 92 11.65 -7.94 -1.46
CA ILE A 92 13.10 -8.13 -1.28
C ILE A 92 13.67 -8.98 -2.41
N PHE A 93 12.97 -10.03 -2.83
CA PHE A 93 13.38 -10.88 -3.94
C PHE A 93 13.52 -10.09 -5.24
N ILE A 94 12.55 -9.24 -5.58
CA ILE A 94 12.61 -8.36 -6.77
C ILE A 94 13.78 -7.37 -6.66
N CYS A 95 13.97 -6.72 -5.52
CA CYS A 95 15.11 -5.83 -5.31
C CYS A 95 16.46 -6.55 -5.50
N GLY A 96 16.58 -7.78 -4.97
CA GLY A 96 17.75 -8.63 -5.15
C GLY A 96 18.00 -8.99 -6.62
N LEU A 97 16.94 -9.36 -7.36
CA LEU A 97 17.04 -9.65 -8.80
C LEU A 97 17.49 -8.43 -9.60
N ILE A 98 16.96 -7.24 -9.31
CA ILE A 98 17.37 -6.00 -10.01
C ILE A 98 18.86 -5.73 -9.78
N ILE A 99 19.34 -5.83 -8.54
CA ILE A 99 20.75 -5.60 -8.21
C ILE A 99 21.64 -6.63 -8.90
N GLY A 100 21.27 -7.91 -8.88
CA GLY A 100 22.02 -8.98 -9.56
C GLY A 100 22.12 -8.76 -11.06
N LEU A 101 21.00 -8.41 -11.71
CA LEU A 101 20.98 -8.11 -13.15
C LEU A 101 21.77 -6.85 -13.49
N LEU A 102 21.76 -5.81 -12.65
CA LEU A 102 22.60 -4.63 -12.83
C LEU A 102 24.09 -4.98 -12.72
N TYR A 103 24.46 -5.86 -11.79
CA TYR A 103 25.85 -6.28 -11.60
C TYR A 103 26.36 -7.06 -12.82
N GLU A 104 25.62 -8.07 -13.26
CA GLU A 104 25.97 -8.84 -14.47
C GLU A 104 25.96 -7.95 -15.72
N GLY A 105 24.97 -7.07 -15.87
CA GLY A 105 24.91 -6.12 -16.98
C GLY A 105 26.12 -5.18 -17.03
N SER A 106 26.54 -4.65 -15.89
CA SER A 106 27.72 -3.76 -15.79
C SER A 106 29.02 -4.52 -16.09
N ALA A 107 29.13 -5.79 -15.65
CA ALA A 107 30.29 -6.63 -15.94
C ALA A 107 30.43 -6.92 -17.44
N LEU A 108 29.31 -7.15 -18.15
CA LEU A 108 29.29 -7.36 -19.60
C LEU A 108 29.69 -6.10 -20.38
N GLU A 109 29.28 -4.92 -19.92
CA GLU A 109 29.65 -3.64 -20.54
C GLU A 109 31.16 -3.39 -20.44
N VAL A 110 31.77 -3.66 -19.28
CA VAL A 110 33.22 -3.57 -19.08
C VAL A 110 33.97 -4.53 -20.01
N MET A 111 33.55 -5.79 -20.10
CA MET A 111 34.20 -6.78 -20.97
C MET A 111 34.11 -6.44 -22.46
N LYS A 112 33.04 -5.78 -22.90
CA LYS A 112 32.87 -5.35 -24.30
C LYS A 112 33.72 -4.13 -24.67
N SER A 113 34.19 -3.38 -23.67
CA SER A 113 35.02 -2.18 -23.84
C SER A 113 36.52 -2.45 -23.92
N ILE A 114 36.94 -3.69 -23.65
CA ILE A 114 38.32 -4.21 -23.76
C ILE A 114 38.47 -4.93 -25.10
#